data_AF-A0A7S1VW29-F1
#
_entry.id   AF-A0A7S1VW29-F1
#
_cell.length_a   1.000
_cell.length_b   1.000
_cell.length_c   1.000
_cell.angle_alpha   90.00
_cell.angle_beta   90.00
_cell.angle_gamma   90.00
#
_symmetry.space_group_name_H-M   'P 1'
#
loop_
_entity.id
_entity.type
_entity.pdbx_description
1 polymer ?
#
loop_
_entity_poly.entity_id
_entity_poly.type
_entity_poly.pdbx_seq_one_letter_code
_entity_poly.pdbx_strand_id
1 'polypeptide(L)'
;RFLLICEFPFTVFRKMSVPIPCEGYYCRGTLAASIAFSPIWIAVYMWNEHSTNLFWYNGVPWVFAGLAVSFFIGTLLLRFAPAGTTGVLKLIVATPLALFGFVTAAAWIDFIADHLVQLLQFGGTLLGIPSSIMGLTVLAWGNSMADLSANVTMARKGLANMAMTACFAGPVFNILIGLALGFSTLSAQSGITEHEVELKPSVAAGFVFIMVNTLMIAVLGICIFSGHIPKGYGYLAVGLYLTYLVTSLSLRFMAGKGDAGGGDDDM
;
A
#
# COMPACT_ATOMS: atom_id res chain seq x y z
N ARG A 1 -11.16 -15.18 -17.97
CA ARG A 1 -10.00 -15.91 -18.56
C ARG A 1 -8.93 -14.96 -19.09
N PHE A 2 -9.25 -13.99 -19.96
CA PHE A 2 -8.28 -13.01 -20.48
C PHE A 2 -7.42 -12.33 -19.39
N LEU A 3 -8.04 -11.75 -18.35
CA LEU A 3 -7.31 -11.09 -17.25
C LEU A 3 -6.28 -12.00 -16.57
N LEU A 4 -6.58 -13.30 -16.36
CA LEU A 4 -5.64 -14.25 -15.76
C LEU A 4 -4.43 -14.52 -16.66
N ILE A 5 -4.57 -14.42 -17.99
CA ILE A 5 -3.45 -14.57 -18.93
C ILE A 5 -2.53 -13.35 -18.87
N CYS A 6 -3.11 -12.14 -18.75
CA CYS A 6 -2.36 -10.91 -18.55
C CYS A 6 -1.68 -10.84 -17.16
N GLU A 7 -2.35 -11.32 -16.11
CA GLU A 7 -1.84 -11.33 -14.74
C GLU A 7 -0.72 -12.38 -14.52
N PHE A 8 -0.77 -13.49 -15.27
CA PHE A 8 0.16 -14.62 -15.11
C PHE A 8 1.66 -14.22 -15.11
N PRO A 9 2.22 -13.50 -16.11
CA PRO A 9 3.63 -13.13 -16.11
C PRO A 9 4.01 -12.28 -14.89
N PHE A 10 3.22 -11.26 -14.55
CA PHE A 10 3.49 -10.41 -13.37
C PHE A 10 3.41 -11.21 -12.05
N THR A 11 2.43 -12.10 -11.92
CA THR A 11 2.31 -12.98 -10.76
C THR A 11 3.48 -13.97 -10.66
N VAL A 12 4.01 -14.45 -11.78
CA VAL A 12 5.21 -15.30 -11.82
C VAL A 12 6.44 -14.50 -11.39
N PHE A 13 6.72 -13.34 -11.99
CA PHE A 13 7.87 -12.50 -11.61
C PHE A 13 7.83 -12.10 -10.13
N ARG A 14 6.69 -11.61 -9.64
CA ARG A 14 6.51 -11.24 -8.22
C ARG A 14 6.76 -12.42 -7.27
N LYS A 15 6.24 -13.62 -7.59
CA LYS A 15 6.49 -14.84 -6.80
C LYS A 15 7.95 -15.32 -6.90
N MET A 16 8.64 -15.00 -7.98
CA MET A 16 10.06 -15.27 -8.16
C MET A 16 10.98 -14.22 -7.53
N SER A 17 10.50 -13.07 -7.04
CA SER A 17 11.37 -12.05 -6.41
C SER A 17 11.06 -11.79 -4.93
N VAL A 18 9.84 -12.08 -4.47
CA VAL A 18 9.40 -11.81 -3.10
C VAL A 18 9.39 -13.10 -2.28
N PRO A 19 10.33 -13.28 -1.33
CA PRO A 19 10.31 -14.42 -0.42
C PRO A 19 9.20 -14.32 0.62
N ILE A 20 8.33 -15.35 0.66
CA ILE A 20 7.17 -15.43 1.55
C ILE A 20 7.31 -16.68 2.44
N PRO A 21 7.82 -16.57 3.69
CA PRO A 21 7.97 -17.69 4.61
C PRO A 21 6.67 -18.02 5.38
N CYS A 22 5.50 -17.89 4.75
CA CYS A 22 4.20 -17.97 5.43
C CYS A 22 3.48 -19.31 5.25
N GLU A 23 2.76 -19.73 6.29
CA GLU A 23 1.94 -20.95 6.29
C GLU A 23 0.90 -20.96 5.15
N GLY A 24 0.72 -22.12 4.53
CA GLY A 24 -0.18 -22.33 3.39
C GLY A 24 0.38 -21.95 2.01
N TYR A 25 1.35 -21.03 1.94
CA TYR A 25 2.06 -20.68 0.69
C TYR A 25 3.53 -21.14 0.66
N TYR A 26 4.03 -21.67 1.78
CA TYR A 26 5.40 -22.15 1.92
C TYR A 26 5.73 -23.30 0.97
N CYS A 27 6.70 -23.07 0.08
CA CYS A 27 7.36 -24.09 -0.72
C CYS A 27 8.87 -23.84 -0.69
N ARG A 28 9.66 -24.83 -0.23
CA ARG A 28 11.14 -24.77 -0.17
C ARG A 28 11.75 -24.24 -1.47
N GLY A 29 11.34 -24.81 -2.60
CA GLY A 29 11.89 -24.48 -3.93
C GLY A 29 11.55 -23.04 -4.34
N THR A 30 10.29 -22.63 -4.17
CA THR A 30 9.85 -21.26 -4.48
C THR A 30 10.54 -20.24 -3.58
N LEU A 31 10.69 -20.54 -2.29
CA LEU A 31 11.37 -19.65 -1.34
C LEU A 31 12.85 -19.48 -1.69
N ALA A 32 13.58 -20.57 -1.95
CA ALA A 32 14.98 -20.52 -2.33
C ALA A 32 15.19 -19.80 -3.68
N ALA A 33 14.33 -20.07 -4.67
CA ALA A 33 14.34 -19.34 -5.94
C ALA A 33 14.07 -17.83 -5.73
N SER A 34 13.09 -17.48 -4.90
CA SER A 34 12.73 -16.08 -4.65
C SER A 34 13.87 -15.26 -4.03
N ILE A 35 14.67 -15.87 -3.15
CA ILE A 35 15.87 -15.25 -2.58
C ILE A 35 16.98 -15.12 -3.63
N ALA A 36 17.15 -16.12 -4.51
CA ALA A 36 18.17 -16.10 -5.54
C ALA A 36 17.93 -14.99 -6.59
N PHE A 37 16.68 -14.73 -6.99
CA PHE A 37 16.35 -13.71 -7.98
C PHE A 37 16.08 -12.31 -7.40
N SER A 38 15.81 -12.17 -6.10
CA SER A 38 15.54 -10.87 -5.46
C SER A 38 16.63 -9.79 -5.66
N PRO A 39 17.95 -10.07 -5.73
CA PRO A 39 18.95 -9.01 -5.92
C PRO A 39 18.89 -8.41 -7.33
N ILE A 40 18.47 -9.18 -8.33
CA ILE A 40 18.27 -8.69 -9.70
C ILE A 40 17.12 -7.70 -9.72
N TRP A 41 16.01 -8.01 -9.04
CA TRP A 41 14.88 -7.08 -8.94
C TRP A 41 15.29 -5.78 -8.23
N ILE A 42 15.97 -5.87 -7.07
CA ILE A 42 16.44 -4.68 -6.35
C ILE A 42 17.39 -3.84 -7.22
N ALA A 43 18.26 -4.47 -8.00
CA ALA A 43 19.18 -3.76 -8.89
C ALA A 43 18.46 -3.04 -10.06
N VAL A 44 17.43 -3.65 -10.64
CA VAL A 44 16.59 -3.03 -11.67
C VAL A 44 15.79 -1.86 -11.09
N TYR A 45 15.21 -2.03 -9.89
CA TYR A 45 14.49 -1.00 -9.18
C TYR A 45 15.38 0.22 -8.87
N MET A 46 16.55 0.00 -8.28
CA MET A 46 17.53 1.06 -7.96
C MET A 46 18.11 1.77 -9.20
N TRP A 47 18.24 1.05 -10.31
CA TRP A 47 18.64 1.62 -11.61
C TRP A 47 17.56 2.57 -12.13
N ASN A 48 16.31 2.13 -12.19
CA ASN A 48 15.21 2.91 -12.74
C ASN A 48 14.86 4.12 -11.85
N GLU A 49 14.71 3.89 -10.55
CA GLU A 49 14.09 4.87 -9.65
C GLU A 49 15.10 5.85 -9.03
N HIS A 50 16.28 5.37 -8.69
CA HIS A 50 17.30 6.18 -7.99
C HIS A 50 18.47 6.58 -8.91
N SER A 51 18.44 6.21 -10.20
CA SER A 51 19.57 6.36 -11.13
C SER A 51 20.88 5.74 -10.61
N THR A 52 20.79 4.76 -9.70
CA THR A 52 21.95 4.13 -9.06
C THR A 52 22.24 2.77 -9.68
N ASN A 53 23.33 2.72 -10.44
CA ASN A 53 23.65 1.58 -11.28
C ASN A 53 24.32 0.44 -10.47
N LEU A 54 23.57 -0.30 -9.63
CA LEU A 54 24.14 -1.41 -8.84
C LEU A 54 24.84 -2.48 -9.70
N PHE A 55 24.41 -2.63 -10.97
CA PHE A 55 25.08 -3.49 -11.94
C PHE A 55 26.56 -3.14 -12.15
N TRP A 56 26.91 -1.85 -12.05
CA TRP A 56 28.26 -1.30 -12.20
C TRP A 56 28.40 0.00 -11.41
N TYR A 57 28.67 -0.09 -10.10
CA TYR A 57 28.84 1.07 -9.22
C TYR A 57 30.29 1.15 -8.71
N ASN A 58 30.96 2.28 -8.92
CA ASN A 58 32.39 2.49 -8.64
C ASN A 58 33.30 1.40 -9.26
N GLY A 59 32.98 0.94 -10.47
CA GLY A 59 33.75 -0.10 -11.19
C GLY A 59 33.55 -1.53 -10.66
N VAL A 60 32.74 -1.72 -9.61
CA VAL A 60 32.45 -3.02 -9.01
C VAL A 60 31.01 -3.44 -9.33
N PRO A 61 30.78 -4.65 -9.87
CA PRO A 61 29.44 -5.12 -10.18
C PRO A 61 28.77 -5.78 -8.96
N TRP A 62 28.24 -4.95 -8.06
CA TRP A 62 27.66 -5.36 -6.78
C TRP A 62 26.51 -6.37 -6.91
N VAL A 63 25.81 -6.40 -8.04
CA VAL A 63 24.77 -7.40 -8.33
C VAL A 63 25.31 -8.83 -8.28
N PHE A 64 26.53 -9.10 -8.76
CA PHE A 64 27.08 -10.46 -8.70
C PHE A 64 27.45 -10.87 -7.27
N ALA A 65 27.91 -9.93 -6.44
CA ALA A 65 28.14 -10.19 -5.02
C ALA A 65 26.82 -10.48 -4.27
N GLY A 66 25.79 -9.67 -4.51
CA GLY A 66 24.44 -9.89 -3.98
C GLY A 66 23.84 -11.23 -4.43
N LEU A 67 23.97 -11.58 -5.70
CA LEU A 67 23.56 -12.87 -6.25
C LEU A 67 24.29 -14.05 -5.61
N ALA A 68 25.61 -13.97 -5.43
CA ALA A 68 26.38 -15.04 -4.81
C ALA A 68 25.94 -15.28 -3.35
N VAL A 69 25.75 -14.21 -2.57
CA VAL A 69 25.25 -14.28 -1.18
C VAL A 69 23.82 -14.85 -1.14
N SER A 70 22.91 -14.35 -1.97
CA SER A 70 21.53 -14.83 -2.05
C SER A 70 21.44 -16.29 -2.49
N PHE A 71 22.27 -16.74 -3.45
CA PHE A 71 22.33 -18.12 -3.88
C PHE A 71 22.87 -19.05 -2.78
N PHE A 72 23.88 -18.60 -2.03
CA PHE A 72 24.37 -19.32 -0.85
C PHE A 72 23.28 -19.46 0.23
N ILE A 73 22.55 -18.39 0.55
CA ILE A 73 21.43 -18.42 1.49
C ILE A 73 20.30 -19.33 0.98
N GLY A 74 19.96 -19.25 -0.31
CA GLY A 74 18.94 -20.09 -0.94
C GLY A 74 19.29 -21.59 -0.88
N THR A 75 20.54 -21.96 -1.16
CA THR A 75 21.00 -23.36 -1.07
C THR A 75 21.06 -23.87 0.38
N LEU A 76 21.44 -23.03 1.35
CA LEU A 76 21.33 -23.35 2.77
C LEU A 76 19.87 -23.61 3.18
N LEU A 77 18.92 -22.80 2.72
CA LEU A 77 17.49 -22.99 3.01
C LEU A 77 16.93 -24.27 2.38
N LEU A 78 17.33 -24.62 1.15
CA LEU A 78 16.97 -25.93 0.56
C LEU A 78 17.47 -27.11 1.39
N ARG A 79 18.64 -26.98 2.03
CA ARG A 79 19.29 -28.03 2.82
C ARG A 79 18.77 -28.13 4.26
N PHE A 80 18.47 -27.00 4.91
CA PHE A 80 18.20 -26.95 6.36
C PHE A 80 16.77 -26.56 6.75
N ALA A 81 15.98 -25.89 5.91
CA ALA A 81 14.58 -25.61 6.22
C ALA A 81 13.73 -26.90 6.07
N PRO A 82 12.64 -27.12 6.83
CA PRO A 82 11.73 -28.24 6.58
C PRO A 82 11.05 -28.11 5.20
N ALA A 83 10.57 -29.15 4.51
CA ALA A 83 9.99 -30.44 4.90
C ALA A 83 8.49 -30.35 5.24
N GLY A 84 7.69 -29.99 4.23
CA GLY A 84 6.24 -30.18 4.22
C GLY A 84 5.41 -28.94 4.49
N THR A 85 4.11 -29.06 4.23
CA THR A 85 3.06 -28.06 4.52
C THR A 85 2.90 -27.78 6.02
N THR A 86 3.41 -28.68 6.86
CA THR A 86 3.46 -28.62 8.34
C THR A 86 4.82 -28.19 8.89
N GLY A 87 5.82 -27.99 8.02
CA GLY A 87 7.17 -27.61 8.40
C GLY A 87 7.32 -26.11 8.63
N VAL A 88 6.97 -25.61 9.82
CA VAL A 88 7.13 -24.19 10.14
C VAL A 88 8.61 -23.84 10.28
N LEU A 89 9.07 -22.81 9.56
CA LEU A 89 10.42 -22.29 9.68
C LEU A 89 10.60 -21.63 11.05
N LYS A 90 11.71 -21.91 11.76
CA LYS A 90 11.98 -21.31 13.09
C LYS A 90 11.88 -19.78 13.01
N LEU A 91 11.18 -19.16 13.95
CA LEU A 91 10.89 -17.72 13.97
C LEU A 91 12.15 -16.85 13.71
N ILE A 92 13.28 -17.21 14.32
CA ILE A 92 14.58 -16.52 14.17
C ILE A 92 15.05 -16.43 12.70
N VAL A 93 14.71 -17.42 11.87
CA VAL A 93 15.05 -17.44 10.42
C VAL A 93 13.90 -16.88 9.58
N ALA A 94 12.65 -17.08 10.01
CA ALA A 94 11.48 -16.57 9.31
C ALA A 94 11.38 -15.04 9.36
N THR A 95 11.65 -14.40 10.52
CA THR A 95 11.55 -12.95 10.70
C THR A 95 12.46 -12.14 9.75
N PRO A 96 13.79 -12.33 9.69
CA PRO A 96 14.65 -11.56 8.77
C PRO A 96 14.28 -11.80 7.31
N LEU A 97 13.86 -13.03 6.96
CA LEU A 97 13.42 -13.36 5.60
C LEU A 97 12.08 -12.71 5.24
N ALA A 98 11.16 -12.59 6.19
CA ALA A 98 9.90 -11.88 6.02
C ALA A 98 10.11 -10.36 5.92
N LEU A 99 11.05 -9.78 6.67
CA LEU A 99 11.43 -8.36 6.54
C LEU A 99 12.06 -8.07 5.17
N PHE A 100 12.92 -8.96 4.68
CA PHE A 100 13.49 -8.82 3.33
C PHE A 100 12.42 -9.04 2.23
N GLY A 101 11.48 -9.96 2.45
CA GLY A 101 10.27 -10.12 1.63
C GLY A 101 9.38 -8.87 1.63
N PHE A 102 9.26 -8.19 2.77
CA PHE A 102 8.52 -6.94 2.89
C PHE A 102 9.18 -5.80 2.11
N VAL A 103 10.50 -5.62 2.23
CA VAL A 103 11.24 -4.59 1.47
C VAL A 103 11.16 -4.84 -0.04
N THR A 104 11.34 -6.08 -0.48
CA THR A 104 11.22 -6.43 -1.91
C THR A 104 9.80 -6.28 -2.44
N ALA A 105 8.78 -6.54 -1.62
CA ALA A 105 7.38 -6.26 -1.96
C ALA A 105 7.06 -4.76 -1.99
N ALA A 106 7.62 -3.96 -1.08
CA ALA A 106 7.45 -2.51 -1.06
C ALA A 106 8.00 -1.86 -2.34
N ALA A 107 9.21 -2.25 -2.78
CA ALA A 107 9.79 -1.80 -4.05
C ALA A 107 8.93 -2.19 -5.28
N TRP A 108 8.22 -3.32 -5.23
CA TRP A 108 7.23 -3.67 -6.27
C TRP A 108 5.98 -2.79 -6.23
N ILE A 109 5.50 -2.44 -5.03
CA ILE A 109 4.32 -1.58 -4.86
C ILE A 109 4.63 -0.17 -5.38
N ASP A 110 5.80 0.38 -5.02
CA ASP A 110 6.28 1.70 -5.45
C ASP A 110 6.36 1.79 -6.98
N PHE A 111 7.17 0.91 -7.59
CA PHE A 111 7.34 0.84 -9.04
C PHE A 111 6.02 0.68 -9.81
N ILE A 112 5.07 -0.12 -9.29
CA ILE A 112 3.75 -0.28 -9.91
C ILE A 112 2.88 0.97 -9.70
N ALA A 113 2.98 1.63 -8.54
CA ALA A 113 2.22 2.83 -8.23
C ALA A 113 2.57 3.98 -9.21
N ASP A 114 3.86 4.23 -9.48
CA ASP A 114 4.26 5.31 -10.39
C ASP A 114 3.73 5.10 -11.82
N HIS A 115 3.88 3.90 -12.35
CA HIS A 115 3.35 3.54 -13.67
C HIS A 115 1.81 3.62 -13.70
N LEU A 116 1.13 3.24 -12.61
CA LEU A 116 -0.32 3.34 -12.48
C LEU A 116 -0.79 4.80 -12.40
N VAL A 117 -0.07 5.67 -11.68
CA VAL A 117 -0.34 7.11 -11.61
C VAL A 117 -0.19 7.76 -12.99
N GLN A 118 0.88 7.43 -13.72
CA GLN A 118 1.11 7.94 -15.08
C GLN A 118 0.02 7.50 -16.07
N LEU A 119 -0.36 6.21 -16.05
CA LEU A 119 -1.45 5.68 -16.88
C LEU A 119 -2.81 6.32 -16.54
N LEU A 120 -3.06 6.55 -15.25
CA LEU A 120 -4.26 7.26 -14.82
C LEU A 120 -4.27 8.70 -15.33
N GLN A 121 -3.21 9.48 -15.11
CA GLN A 121 -3.11 10.86 -15.61
C GLN A 121 -3.34 10.93 -17.13
N PHE A 122 -2.74 10.03 -17.91
CA PHE A 122 -2.98 9.93 -19.35
C PHE A 122 -4.46 9.65 -19.69
N GLY A 123 -5.10 8.71 -19.00
CA GLY A 123 -6.53 8.43 -19.14
C GLY A 123 -7.43 9.61 -18.71
N GLY A 124 -7.00 10.38 -17.71
CA GLY A 124 -7.67 11.61 -17.26
C GLY A 124 -7.68 12.69 -18.33
N THR A 125 -6.52 12.93 -18.95
CA THR A 125 -6.38 13.86 -20.09
C THR A 125 -7.27 13.44 -21.27
N LEU A 126 -7.34 12.15 -21.59
CA LEU A 126 -8.22 11.63 -22.66
C LEU A 126 -9.72 11.79 -22.36
N LEU A 127 -10.13 11.71 -21.09
CA LEU A 127 -11.53 11.81 -20.67
C LEU A 127 -11.94 13.22 -20.22
N GLY A 128 -11.03 14.20 -20.26
CA GLY A 128 -11.27 15.56 -19.76
C GLY A 128 -11.45 15.64 -18.24
N ILE A 129 -10.98 14.66 -17.48
CA ILE A 129 -11.13 14.59 -16.02
C ILE A 129 -9.92 15.24 -15.35
N PRO A 130 -10.10 16.26 -14.49
CA PRO A 130 -9.00 16.89 -13.75
C PRO A 130 -8.18 15.91 -12.91
N SER A 131 -6.85 16.01 -12.98
CA SER A 131 -5.90 15.16 -12.27
C SER A 131 -6.13 15.12 -10.75
N SER A 132 -6.59 16.24 -10.18
CA SER A 132 -6.95 16.37 -8.76
C SER A 132 -8.12 15.48 -8.36
N ILE A 133 -9.17 15.38 -9.20
CA ILE A 133 -10.31 14.48 -8.96
C ILE A 133 -9.85 13.03 -9.05
N MET A 134 -8.97 12.71 -10.00
CA MET A 134 -8.47 11.36 -10.21
C MET A 134 -7.61 10.86 -9.05
N GLY A 135 -6.71 11.69 -8.52
CA GLY A 135 -5.94 11.34 -7.33
C GLY A 135 -6.81 11.20 -6.08
N LEU A 136 -7.78 12.08 -5.91
CA LEU A 136 -8.73 12.06 -4.80
C LEU A 136 -9.80 10.96 -4.89
N THR A 137 -9.87 10.19 -5.99
CA THR A 137 -10.85 9.11 -6.18
C THR A 137 -10.17 7.78 -6.50
N VAL A 138 -9.58 7.61 -7.69
CA VAL A 138 -9.07 6.31 -8.16
C VAL A 138 -7.84 5.88 -7.36
N LEU A 139 -6.88 6.78 -7.10
CA LEU A 139 -5.70 6.46 -6.29
C LEU A 139 -6.07 6.21 -4.83
N ALA A 140 -6.87 7.10 -4.23
CA ALA A 140 -7.33 6.97 -2.86
C ALA A 140 -8.14 5.68 -2.62
N TRP A 141 -9.07 5.35 -3.53
CA TRP A 141 -9.87 4.13 -3.45
C TRP A 141 -9.03 2.87 -3.71
N GLY A 142 -8.07 2.94 -4.64
CA GLY A 142 -7.11 1.87 -4.91
C GLY A 142 -6.33 1.45 -3.66
N ASN A 143 -5.81 2.42 -2.91
CA ASN A 143 -5.08 2.18 -1.66
C ASN A 143 -5.99 1.47 -0.61
N SER A 144 -7.15 2.06 -0.30
CA SER A 144 -8.07 1.48 0.69
C SER A 144 -8.69 0.14 0.29
N MET A 145 -8.79 -0.18 -1.01
CA MET A 145 -9.24 -1.50 -1.47
C MET A 145 -8.24 -2.62 -1.11
N ALA A 146 -6.95 -2.36 -1.22
CA ALA A 146 -5.92 -3.33 -0.87
C ALA A 146 -6.02 -3.69 0.62
N ASP A 147 -6.07 -2.67 1.48
CA ASP A 147 -6.27 -2.80 2.92
C ASP A 147 -7.57 -3.54 3.25
N LEU A 148 -8.70 -3.17 2.62
CA LEU A 148 -9.97 -3.85 2.81
C LEU A 148 -9.88 -5.35 2.49
N SER A 149 -9.21 -5.72 1.40
CA SER A 149 -9.03 -7.13 1.01
C SER A 149 -8.18 -7.92 2.03
N ALA A 150 -7.13 -7.28 2.58
CA ALA A 150 -6.29 -7.87 3.61
C ALA A 150 -7.06 -8.04 4.93
N ASN A 151 -7.77 -7.00 5.37
CA ASN A 151 -8.54 -6.99 6.60
C ASN A 151 -9.70 -8.01 6.56
N VAL A 152 -10.42 -8.11 5.44
CA VAL A 152 -11.44 -9.16 5.23
C VAL A 152 -10.81 -10.57 5.27
N THR A 153 -9.62 -10.74 4.69
CA THR A 153 -8.90 -12.03 4.71
C THR A 153 -8.46 -12.42 6.12
N MET A 154 -7.94 -11.47 6.91
CA MET A 154 -7.56 -11.70 8.31
C MET A 154 -8.79 -12.02 9.18
N ALA A 155 -9.88 -11.27 9.04
CA ALA A 155 -11.13 -11.54 9.74
C ALA A 155 -11.70 -12.93 9.41
N ARG A 156 -11.67 -13.35 8.14
CA ARG A 156 -12.09 -14.71 7.72
C ARG A 156 -11.21 -15.83 8.30
N LYS A 157 -9.95 -15.55 8.64
CA LYS A 157 -9.04 -16.48 9.33
C LYS A 157 -9.21 -16.48 10.86
N GLY A 158 -10.21 -15.77 11.40
CA GLY A 158 -10.41 -15.62 12.85
C GLY A 158 -9.47 -14.61 13.51
N LEU A 159 -8.59 -13.95 12.74
CA LEU A 159 -7.64 -12.95 13.22
C LEU A 159 -8.29 -11.56 13.34
N ALA A 160 -9.49 -11.50 13.93
CA ALA A 160 -10.32 -10.28 13.97
C ALA A 160 -9.64 -9.12 14.70
N ASN A 161 -8.93 -9.39 15.80
CA ASN A 161 -8.18 -8.36 16.53
C ASN A 161 -7.05 -7.77 15.68
N MET A 162 -6.33 -8.60 14.91
CA MET A 162 -5.29 -8.14 14.00
C MET A 162 -5.87 -7.29 12.86
N ALA A 163 -7.02 -7.70 12.29
CA ALA A 163 -7.73 -6.91 11.28
C ALA A 163 -8.19 -5.56 11.84
N MET A 164 -8.74 -5.52 13.05
CA MET A 164 -9.13 -4.28 13.74
C MET A 164 -7.92 -3.35 13.95
N THR A 165 -6.80 -3.89 14.46
CA THR A 165 -5.56 -3.11 14.65
C THR A 165 -5.04 -2.56 13.32
N ALA A 166 -5.03 -3.37 12.25
CA ALA A 166 -4.58 -2.93 10.93
C ALA A 166 -5.45 -1.82 10.33
N CYS A 167 -6.79 -1.93 10.44
CA CYS A 167 -7.73 -0.89 10.01
C CYS A 167 -7.47 0.49 10.64
N PHE A 168 -6.97 0.54 11.88
CA PHE A 168 -6.62 1.79 12.56
C PHE A 168 -5.17 2.23 12.33
N ALA A 169 -4.22 1.28 12.42
CA ALA A 169 -2.80 1.58 12.34
C ALA A 169 -2.38 2.12 10.97
N GLY A 170 -2.96 1.62 9.88
CA GLY A 170 -2.66 2.08 8.52
C GLY A 170 -2.94 3.58 8.31
N PRO A 171 -4.18 4.06 8.51
CA PRO A 171 -4.49 5.49 8.40
C PRO A 171 -3.68 6.38 9.36
N VAL A 172 -3.46 5.94 10.61
CA VAL A 172 -2.66 6.70 11.59
C VAL A 172 -1.20 6.81 11.15
N PHE A 173 -0.60 5.72 10.64
CA PHE A 173 0.76 5.73 10.09
C PHE A 173 0.87 6.65 8.87
N ASN A 174 -0.10 6.61 7.95
CA ASN A 174 -0.10 7.45 6.76
C ASN A 174 -0.20 8.94 7.10
N ILE A 175 -1.03 9.31 8.09
CA ILE A 175 -1.20 10.71 8.54
C ILE A 175 0.03 11.21 9.32
N LEU A 176 0.66 10.37 10.14
CA LEU A 176 1.80 10.79 10.97
C LEU A 176 3.13 10.71 10.22
N ILE A 177 3.47 9.54 9.67
CA ILE A 177 4.77 9.27 9.03
C ILE A 177 4.72 9.62 7.55
N GLY A 178 3.67 9.19 6.84
CA GLY A 178 3.52 9.47 5.40
C GLY A 178 3.50 10.97 5.11
N LEU A 179 2.71 11.73 5.86
CA LEU A 179 2.62 13.19 5.71
C LEU A 179 3.93 13.90 6.12
N ALA A 180 4.58 13.48 7.21
CA ALA A 180 5.84 14.06 7.66
C ALA A 180 6.96 13.84 6.65
N LEU A 181 7.09 12.63 6.10
CA LEU A 181 8.06 12.34 5.05
C LEU A 181 7.73 13.08 3.76
N GLY A 182 6.46 13.14 3.36
CA GLY A 182 6.00 13.85 2.16
C GLY A 182 6.29 15.35 2.18
N PHE A 183 6.05 16.03 3.30
CA PHE A 183 6.44 17.44 3.43
C PHE A 183 7.95 17.61 3.56
N SER A 184 8.65 16.71 4.25
CA SER A 184 10.12 16.78 4.38
C SER A 184 10.80 16.65 3.02
N THR A 185 10.34 15.76 2.14
CA THR A 185 10.88 15.62 0.78
C THR A 185 10.49 16.80 -0.10
N LEU A 186 9.25 17.30 -0.02
CA LEU A 186 8.79 18.48 -0.76
C LEU A 186 9.59 19.74 -0.40
N SER A 187 9.82 20.01 0.89
CA SER A 187 10.63 21.15 1.33
C SER A 187 12.11 20.99 0.96
N ALA A 188 12.66 19.76 1.00
CA ALA A 188 14.03 19.48 0.56
C ALA A 188 14.21 19.68 -0.96
N GLN A 189 13.20 19.38 -1.77
CA GLN A 189 13.22 19.61 -3.22
C GLN A 189 12.96 21.07 -3.61
N SER A 190 12.05 21.75 -2.89
CA SER A 190 11.61 23.11 -3.23
C SER A 190 12.54 24.19 -2.64
N GLY A 191 13.27 23.88 -1.56
CA GLY A 191 14.03 24.88 -0.79
C GLY A 191 13.17 25.85 0.03
N ILE A 192 11.85 25.63 0.07
CA ILE A 192 10.86 26.47 0.74
C ILE A 192 10.41 25.77 2.03
N THR A 193 10.37 26.51 3.14
CA THR A 193 9.99 25.99 4.48
C THR A 193 8.49 26.01 4.75
N GLU A 194 7.72 26.76 3.98
CA GLU A 194 6.28 26.94 4.14
C GLU A 194 5.56 26.58 2.85
N HIS A 195 4.64 25.62 2.92
CA HIS A 195 3.77 25.24 1.82
C HIS A 195 2.33 25.57 2.20
N GLU A 196 1.68 26.43 1.42
CA GLU A 196 0.27 26.74 1.62
C GLU A 196 -0.58 25.54 1.18
N VAL A 197 -1.34 24.97 2.12
CA VAL A 197 -2.16 23.77 1.91
C VAL A 197 -3.61 24.09 2.18
N GLU A 198 -4.38 24.28 1.11
CA GLU A 198 -5.83 24.49 1.19
C GLU A 198 -6.54 23.25 1.75
N LEU A 199 -7.02 23.36 3.00
CA LEU A 199 -7.87 22.33 3.61
C LEU A 199 -9.29 22.38 3.04
N LYS A 200 -9.47 21.73 1.88
CA LYS A 200 -10.76 21.67 1.19
C LYS A 200 -11.86 21.10 2.09
N PRO A 201 -13.11 21.60 2.03
CA PRO A 201 -14.20 21.14 2.91
C PRO A 201 -14.46 19.62 2.92
N SER A 202 -14.18 18.92 1.81
CA SER A 202 -14.28 17.45 1.77
C SER A 202 -13.27 16.74 2.69
N VAL A 203 -12.10 17.34 2.94
CA VAL A 203 -11.07 16.81 3.85
C VAL A 203 -11.52 16.99 5.31
N ALA A 204 -12.03 18.18 5.66
CA ALA A 204 -12.61 18.45 6.96
C ALA A 204 -13.79 17.51 7.28
N ALA A 205 -14.68 17.27 6.32
CA ALA A 205 -15.74 16.27 6.43
C ALA A 205 -15.17 14.87 6.71
N GLY A 206 -14.11 14.46 5.99
CA GLY A 206 -13.41 13.19 6.23
C GLY A 206 -12.95 13.02 7.67
N PHE A 207 -12.30 14.03 8.26
CA PHE A 207 -11.91 14.01 9.66
C PHE A 207 -13.10 13.84 10.62
N VAL A 208 -14.20 14.58 10.40
CA VAL A 208 -15.41 14.47 11.23
C VAL A 208 -16.00 13.05 11.20
N PHE A 209 -16.17 12.47 10.01
CA PHE A 209 -16.70 11.11 9.87
C PHE A 209 -15.77 10.04 10.49
N ILE A 210 -14.45 10.20 10.40
CA ILE A 210 -13.47 9.33 11.07
C ILE A 210 -13.56 9.46 12.59
N MET A 211 -13.69 10.68 13.14
CA MET A 211 -13.88 10.88 14.57
C MET A 211 -15.18 10.25 15.08
N VAL A 212 -16.29 10.42 14.35
CA VAL A 212 -17.59 9.78 14.68
C VAL A 212 -17.45 8.25 14.69
N ASN A 213 -16.83 7.66 13.67
CA ASN A 213 -16.60 6.21 13.62
C ASN A 213 -15.73 5.71 14.78
N THR A 214 -14.68 6.45 15.14
CA THR A 214 -13.75 6.09 16.21
C THR A 214 -14.43 6.18 17.59
N LEU A 215 -15.18 7.26 17.85
CA LEU A 215 -15.98 7.43 19.05
C LEU A 215 -17.03 6.32 19.18
N MET A 216 -17.66 5.94 18.08
CA MET A 216 -18.65 4.87 18.01
C MET A 216 -18.06 3.50 18.34
N ILE A 217 -16.85 3.18 17.84
CA ILE A 217 -16.12 1.96 18.25
C ILE A 217 -15.78 2.01 19.74
N ALA A 218 -15.31 3.16 20.25
CA ALA A 218 -14.96 3.30 21.66
C ALA A 218 -16.18 3.10 22.58
N VAL A 219 -17.30 3.77 22.29
CA VAL A 219 -18.53 3.70 23.11
C VAL A 219 -19.18 2.32 23.01
N LEU A 220 -19.37 1.77 21.81
CA LEU A 220 -19.98 0.44 21.66
C LEU A 220 -19.04 -0.64 22.22
N GLY A 221 -17.79 -0.66 21.76
CA GLY A 221 -16.82 -1.70 22.10
C GLY A 221 -16.39 -1.68 23.57
N ILE A 222 -16.02 -0.52 24.11
CA ILE A 222 -15.46 -0.41 25.48
C ILE A 222 -16.56 -0.22 26.51
N CYS A 223 -17.48 0.74 26.30
CA CYS A 223 -18.43 1.15 27.33
C CYS A 223 -19.69 0.26 27.42
N ILE A 224 -20.17 -0.29 26.29
CA ILE A 224 -21.45 -1.01 26.24
C ILE A 224 -21.27 -2.53 26.19
N PHE A 225 -20.36 -3.03 25.35
CA PHE A 225 -20.19 -4.46 25.08
C PHE A 225 -18.90 -5.07 25.68
N SER A 226 -18.23 -4.37 26.60
CA SER A 226 -17.09 -4.87 27.40
C SER A 226 -16.05 -5.63 26.57
N GLY A 227 -15.56 -5.02 25.50
CA GLY A 227 -14.54 -5.55 24.58
C GLY A 227 -15.08 -6.30 23.35
N HIS A 228 -16.39 -6.49 23.21
CA HIS A 228 -16.98 -7.25 22.10
C HIS A 228 -17.64 -6.33 21.06
N ILE A 229 -17.37 -6.54 19.77
CA ILE A 229 -18.02 -5.77 18.70
C ILE A 229 -19.19 -6.59 18.12
N PRO A 230 -20.44 -6.10 18.19
CA PRO A 230 -21.60 -6.84 17.68
C PRO A 230 -21.61 -6.88 16.16
N LYS A 231 -22.16 -7.95 15.56
CA LYS A 231 -22.25 -8.11 14.09
C LYS A 231 -22.95 -6.93 13.39
N GLY A 232 -23.89 -6.27 14.07
CA GLY A 232 -24.59 -5.07 13.59
C GLY A 232 -23.68 -3.87 13.31
N TYR A 233 -22.52 -3.79 13.98
CA TYR A 233 -21.55 -2.71 13.80
C TYR A 233 -21.10 -2.57 12.34
N GLY A 234 -20.89 -3.70 11.64
CA GLY A 234 -20.43 -3.69 10.25
C GLY A 234 -21.40 -3.00 9.29
N TYR A 235 -22.71 -3.24 9.43
CA TYR A 235 -23.73 -2.57 8.62
C TYR A 235 -23.79 -1.06 8.90
N LEU A 236 -23.63 -0.68 10.17
CA LEU A 236 -23.67 0.71 10.58
C LEU A 236 -22.42 1.48 10.09
N ALA A 237 -21.24 0.86 10.15
CA ALA A 237 -20.01 1.41 9.57
C ALA A 237 -20.11 1.58 8.03
N VAL A 238 -20.72 0.63 7.32
CA VAL A 238 -21.00 0.78 5.87
C VAL A 238 -21.98 1.93 5.62
N GLY A 239 -23.04 2.06 6.43
CA GLY A 239 -23.97 3.17 6.33
C GLY A 239 -23.30 4.54 6.54
N LEU A 240 -22.40 4.64 7.53
CA LEU A 240 -21.61 5.83 7.81
C LEU A 240 -20.63 6.18 6.68
N TYR A 241 -20.04 5.18 6.02
CA TYR A 241 -19.20 5.39 4.84
C TYR A 241 -20.01 5.88 3.63
N LEU A 242 -21.22 5.34 3.41
CA LEU A 242 -22.09 5.78 2.32
C LEU A 242 -22.57 7.23 2.53
N THR A 243 -22.93 7.63 3.75
CA THR A 243 -23.30 9.03 4.03
C THR A 243 -22.11 9.97 3.89
N TYR A 244 -20.92 9.59 4.37
CA TYR A 244 -19.68 10.32 4.09
C TYR A 244 -19.45 10.51 2.59
N LEU A 245 -19.58 9.44 1.79
CA LEU A 245 -19.34 9.49 0.35
C LEU A 245 -20.30 10.47 -0.33
N VAL A 246 -21.59 10.39 -0.04
CA VAL A 246 -22.61 11.33 -0.56
C VAL A 246 -22.30 12.77 -0.15
N THR A 247 -21.97 13.03 1.11
CA THR A 247 -21.60 14.38 1.59
C THR A 247 -20.32 14.91 0.93
N SER A 248 -19.32 14.05 0.72
CA SER A 248 -18.05 14.43 0.08
C SER A 248 -18.25 14.80 -1.39
N LEU A 249 -19.16 14.12 -2.09
CA LEU A 249 -19.51 14.42 -3.48
C LEU A 249 -20.36 15.68 -3.58
N SER A 250 -21.37 15.86 -2.73
CA SER A 250 -22.23 17.06 -2.78
C SER A 250 -21.42 18.33 -2.51
N LEU A 251 -20.53 18.33 -1.50
CA LEU A 251 -19.62 19.45 -1.22
C LEU A 251 -18.72 19.78 -2.44
N ARG A 252 -18.24 18.76 -3.17
CA ARG A 252 -17.43 18.96 -4.38
C ARG A 252 -18.24 19.51 -5.56
N PHE A 253 -19.46 19.03 -5.79
CA PHE A 253 -20.34 19.58 -6.83
C PHE A 253 -20.77 21.02 -6.52
N MET A 254 -20.94 21.38 -5.25
CA MET A 254 -21.20 22.77 -4.85
C MET A 254 -19.97 23.66 -5.06
N ALA A 255 -18.78 23.22 -4.67
CA ALA A 255 -17.54 23.97 -4.88
C ALA A 255 -17.22 24.18 -6.38
N GLY A 256 -17.29 23.13 -7.19
CA GLY A 256 -17.03 23.23 -8.65
C GLY A 256 -18.06 24.06 -9.42
N LYS A 257 -19.20 24.42 -8.80
CA LYS A 257 -20.17 25.37 -9.36
C LYS A 257 -19.86 26.82 -9.00
N GLY A 258 -18.99 27.07 -8.01
CA GLY A 258 -18.46 28.39 -7.68
C GLY A 258 -17.36 28.82 -8.66
N ASP A 259 -16.38 27.94 -8.92
CA ASP A 259 -15.24 28.24 -9.80
C ASP A 259 -15.66 28.54 -11.25
N ALA A 260 -16.79 27.99 -11.71
CA ALA A 260 -17.34 28.23 -13.04
C ALA A 260 -18.12 29.56 -13.17
N GLY A 261 -18.24 30.35 -12.09
CA GLY A 261 -19.01 31.60 -12.05
C GLY A 261 -18.19 32.88 -11.82
N GLY A 262 -16.86 32.79 -11.73
CA GLY A 262 -15.96 33.91 -11.42
C GLY A 262 -15.08 34.39 -12.57
N GLY A 263 -15.47 34.15 -13.83
CA GLY A 263 -14.60 34.32 -15.00
C GLY A 263 -14.88 35.48 -15.95
N ASP A 264 -15.89 36.33 -15.68
CA ASP A 264 -16.45 37.29 -16.67
C ASP A 264 -16.46 38.78 -16.21
N ASP A 265 -15.91 39.12 -15.03
CA ASP A 265 -16.08 40.46 -14.40
C ASP A 265 -14.78 41.30 -14.22
N ASP A 266 -13.69 41.00 -14.95
CA ASP A 266 -12.48 41.87 -15.01
C ASP A 266 -12.05 42.10 -16.48
N MET A 267 -12.46 43.24 -17.05
CA MET A 267 -12.03 43.78 -18.36
C MET A 267 -11.71 45.28 -18.26
#